data_AF-A0A2T6NDE5-F1
#
_entry.id   AF-A0A2T6NDE5-F1
#
_cell.length_a   1.000
_cell.length_b   1.000
_cell.length_c   1.000
_cell.angle_alpha   90.00
_cell.angle_beta   90.00
_cell.angle_gamma   90.00
#
_symmetry.space_group_name_H-M   'P 1'
#
loop_
_entity.id
_entity.type
_entity.pdbx_description
1 polymer ?
#
loop_
_entity_poly.entity_id
_entity_poly.type
_entity_poly.pdbx_seq_one_letter_code
_entity_poly.pdbx_strand_id
1 'polypeptide(L)'
;MKWLKNALAPGLASYGVLAYLKGNYRKTVSRIDKAHTWMPQIIEMPEYSGYLGLALVKIGDKQRAKVFLEKSLSNFEHLSFIDKDEKEIKQKLIREIQHVLQSIST
;
A
#
# COMPACT_ATOMS: atom_id res chain seq x y z
N MET A 1 -9.04 15.74 19.39
CA MET A 1 -8.35 15.92 18.08
C MET A 1 -8.48 14.71 17.12
N LYS A 2 -9.44 13.79 17.29
CA LYS A 2 -9.60 12.61 16.42
C LYS A 2 -9.96 12.98 14.97
N TRP A 3 -10.84 13.95 14.78
CA TRP A 3 -11.28 14.42 13.47
C TRP A 3 -10.12 14.92 12.60
N LEU A 4 -9.19 15.69 13.18
CA LEU A 4 -8.03 16.22 12.46
C LEU A 4 -7.09 15.12 11.98
N LYS A 5 -6.85 14.11 12.83
CA LYS A 5 -6.04 12.93 12.46
C LYS A 5 -6.68 12.16 11.31
N ASN A 6 -8.00 11.95 11.34
CA ASN A 6 -8.72 11.28 10.26
C ASN A 6 -8.63 12.08 8.95
N ALA A 7 -8.79 13.40 9.00
CA ALA A 7 -8.70 14.26 7.82
C ALA A 7 -7.30 14.26 7.17
N LEU A 8 -6.24 14.19 7.98
CA LEU A 8 -4.86 14.22 7.49
C LEU A 8 -4.29 12.85 7.11
N ALA A 9 -4.91 11.76 7.57
CA ALA A 9 -4.37 10.43 7.38
C ALA A 9 -4.23 10.05 5.88
N PRO A 10 -5.22 10.28 4.99
CA PRO A 10 -5.06 9.98 3.56
C PRO A 10 -3.92 10.76 2.92
N GLY A 11 -3.78 12.05 3.24
CA GLY A 11 -2.67 12.87 2.76
C GLY A 11 -1.31 12.35 3.23
N LEU A 12 -1.21 11.88 4.48
CA LEU A 12 0.01 11.28 5.01
C LEU A 12 0.34 9.94 4.32
N ALA A 13 -0.66 9.12 4.02
CA ALA A 13 -0.50 7.86 3.29
C ALA A 13 -0.04 8.11 1.84
N SER A 14 -0.67 9.04 1.13
CA SER A 14 -0.24 9.47 -0.21
C SER A 14 1.18 10.00 -0.22
N TYR A 15 1.60 10.74 0.81
CA TYR A 15 3.01 11.14 0.96
C TYR A 15 3.94 9.95 1.14
N GLY A 16 3.50 8.89 1.83
CA GLY A 16 4.21 7.62 1.92
C GLY A 16 4.37 6.93 0.56
N VAL A 17 3.34 6.96 -0.29
CA VAL A 17 3.40 6.44 -1.66
C VAL A 17 4.41 7.24 -2.50
N LEU A 18 4.40 8.57 -2.42
CA LEU A 18 5.41 9.40 -3.09
C LEU A 18 6.84 9.08 -2.62
N ALA A 19 7.02 8.73 -1.35
CA ALA A 19 8.31 8.29 -0.84
C ALA A 19 8.74 6.94 -1.46
N TYR A 20 7.78 6.03 -1.72
CA TYR A 20 8.06 4.74 -2.37
C TYR A 20 8.56 4.94 -3.79
N LEU A 21 7.88 5.80 -4.56
CA LEU A 21 8.25 6.13 -5.93
C LEU A 21 9.64 6.79 -6.03
N LYS A 22 10.10 7.43 -4.95
CA LYS A 22 11.46 7.98 -4.82
C LYS A 22 12.50 6.99 -4.27
N GLY A 23 12.12 5.71 -4.09
CA GLY A 23 12.98 4.67 -3.54
C GLY A 23 13.18 4.73 -2.02
N ASN A 24 12.44 5.57 -1.30
CA ASN A 24 12.58 5.71 0.15
C ASN A 24 11.59 4.83 0.92
N TYR A 25 11.90 3.53 0.96
CA TYR A 25 11.03 2.49 1.53
C TYR A 25 10.83 2.65 3.04
N ARG A 26 11.86 3.06 3.80
CA ARG A 26 11.73 3.31 5.25
C ARG A 26 10.73 4.44 5.54
N LYS A 27 10.76 5.52 4.75
CA LYS A 27 9.78 6.61 4.89
C LYS A 27 8.39 6.15 4.48
N THR A 28 8.25 5.32 3.44
CA THR A 28 6.95 4.75 3.06
C THR A 28 6.31 4.02 4.23
N VAL A 29 7.02 3.06 4.83
CA VAL A 29 6.52 2.29 5.98
C VAL A 29 6.15 3.23 7.13
N SER A 30 7.06 4.14 7.52
CA SER A 30 6.80 5.08 8.62
C SER A 30 5.56 5.95 8.41
N ARG A 31 5.32 6.41 7.18
CA ARG A 31 4.20 7.32 6.87
C ARG A 31 2.88 6.59 6.76
N ILE A 32 2.85 5.45 6.07
CA ILE A 32 1.62 4.67 5.91
C ILE A 32 1.23 4.00 7.23
N ASP A 33 2.17 3.45 8.03
CA ASP A 33 1.85 2.89 9.36
C ASP A 33 1.29 3.97 10.31
N LYS A 34 1.85 5.18 10.26
CA LYS A 34 1.33 6.31 11.05
C LYS A 34 -0.07 6.73 10.59
N ALA A 35 -0.31 6.75 9.28
CA ALA A 35 -1.62 7.02 8.72
C ALA A 35 -2.64 5.94 9.14
N HIS A 36 -2.25 4.67 9.10
CA HIS A 36 -3.05 3.54 9.58
C HIS A 36 -3.36 3.64 11.08
N THR A 37 -2.39 4.04 11.90
CA THR A 37 -2.61 4.28 13.35
C THR A 37 -3.66 5.38 13.59
N TRP A 38 -3.72 6.39 12.73
CA TRP A 38 -4.70 7.47 12.83
C TRP A 38 -6.07 7.07 12.29
N MET A 39 -6.08 6.34 11.18
CA MET A 39 -7.27 5.91 10.47
C MET A 39 -7.06 4.47 9.98
N PRO A 40 -7.49 3.46 10.75
CA PRO A 40 -7.25 2.06 10.42
C PRO A 40 -7.74 1.67 9.03
N GLN A 41 -8.86 2.26 8.59
CA GLN A 41 -9.47 2.02 7.28
C GLN A 41 -8.58 2.39 6.08
N ILE A 42 -7.48 3.13 6.27
CA ILE A 42 -6.56 3.48 5.17
C ILE A 42 -6.01 2.23 4.48
N ILE A 43 -5.73 1.17 5.22
CA ILE A 43 -5.20 -0.06 4.62
C ILE A 43 -6.27 -0.88 3.89
N GLU A 44 -7.55 -0.49 3.96
CA GLU A 44 -8.58 -1.09 3.10
C GLU A 44 -8.46 -0.56 1.67
N MET A 45 -7.84 0.61 1.47
CA MET A 45 -7.51 1.07 0.12
C MET A 45 -6.34 0.23 -0.42
N PRO A 46 -6.57 -0.55 -1.49
CA PRO A 46 -5.62 -1.57 -1.91
C PRO A 46 -4.26 -0.97 -2.27
N GLU A 47 -4.21 0.26 -2.78
CA GLU A 47 -2.99 0.96 -3.12
C GLU A 47 -2.09 1.16 -1.89
N TYR A 48 -2.63 1.64 -0.77
CA TYR A 48 -1.84 1.91 0.43
C TYR A 48 -1.34 0.63 1.09
N SER A 49 -2.17 -0.41 1.17
CA SER A 49 -1.72 -1.73 1.64
C SER A 49 -0.66 -2.33 0.71
N GLY A 50 -0.81 -2.17 -0.61
CA GLY A 50 0.14 -2.67 -1.60
C GLY A 50 1.50 -2.01 -1.48
N TYR A 51 1.56 -0.67 -1.46
CA TYR A 51 2.81 0.06 -1.31
C TYR A 51 3.47 -0.14 0.05
N LEU A 52 2.69 -0.28 1.13
CA LEU A 52 3.22 -0.65 2.44
C LEU A 52 3.86 -2.04 2.39
N GLY A 53 3.15 -3.02 1.84
CA GLY A 53 3.65 -4.38 1.66
C GLY A 53 4.94 -4.41 0.85
N LEU A 54 4.97 -3.77 -0.31
CA LEU A 54 6.15 -3.71 -1.17
C LEU A 54 7.34 -3.04 -0.47
N ALA A 55 7.10 -1.93 0.24
CA ALA A 55 8.14 -1.25 1.01
C ALA A 55 8.71 -2.13 2.14
N LEU A 56 7.85 -2.90 2.83
CA LEU A 56 8.25 -3.84 3.88
C LEU A 56 9.20 -4.91 3.32
N VAL A 57 8.93 -5.45 2.13
CA VAL A 57 9.83 -6.39 1.45
C VAL A 57 11.20 -5.77 1.20
N LYS A 58 11.23 -4.54 0.68
CA LYS A 58 12.47 -3.81 0.36
C LYS A 58 13.31 -3.52 1.61
N ILE A 59 12.72 -3.46 2.80
CA ILE A 59 13.44 -3.27 4.06
C ILE A 59 13.66 -4.58 4.83
N GLY A 60 13.24 -5.73 4.28
CA GLY A 60 13.49 -7.07 4.82
C GLY A 60 12.37 -7.67 5.68
N ASP A 61 11.27 -6.96 5.92
CA ASP A 61 10.16 -7.42 6.76
C ASP A 61 9.14 -8.23 5.93
N LYS A 62 9.56 -9.41 5.47
CA LYS A 62 8.76 -10.27 4.58
C LYS A 62 7.48 -10.79 5.25
N GLN A 63 7.50 -11.03 6.56
CA GLN A 63 6.34 -11.55 7.29
C GLN A 63 5.19 -10.55 7.32
N ARG A 64 5.45 -9.30 7.73
CA ARG A 64 4.42 -8.25 7.67
C ARG A 64 4.05 -7.91 6.23
N ALA A 65 5.03 -7.90 5.31
CA ALA A 65 4.76 -7.63 3.91
C ALA A 65 3.69 -8.55 3.33
N LYS A 66 3.81 -9.87 3.55
CA LYS A 66 2.87 -10.86 3.01
C LYS A 66 1.42 -10.53 3.36
N VAL A 67 1.15 -10.22 4.63
CA VAL A 67 -0.19 -9.86 5.12
C VAL A 67 -0.78 -8.68 4.36
N PHE A 68 0.01 -7.61 4.17
CA PHE A 68 -0.47 -6.41 3.47
C PHE A 68 -0.61 -6.61 1.96
N LEU A 69 0.27 -7.40 1.35
CA LEU A 69 0.24 -7.71 -0.07
C LEU A 69 -0.97 -8.59 -0.42
N GLU A 70 -1.25 -9.63 0.37
CA GLU A 70 -2.43 -10.49 0.19
C GLU A 70 -3.73 -9.69 0.34
N LYS A 71 -3.79 -8.82 1.36
CA LYS A 71 -4.92 -7.91 1.55
C LYS A 71 -5.13 -6.97 0.37
N SER A 72 -4.04 -6.38 -0.14
CA SER A 72 -4.10 -5.48 -1.30
C SER A 72 -4.67 -6.19 -2.53
N LEU A 73 -4.24 -7.42 -2.83
CA LEU A 73 -4.77 -8.19 -3.95
C LEU A 73 -6.26 -8.50 -3.79
N SER A 74 -6.66 -9.00 -2.63
CA SER A 74 -8.08 -9.29 -2.35
C SER A 74 -8.95 -8.05 -2.55
N ASN A 75 -8.50 -6.87 -2.10
CA ASN A 75 -9.26 -5.64 -2.27
C ASN A 75 -9.28 -5.15 -3.74
N PHE A 76 -8.24 -5.40 -4.53
CA PHE A 76 -8.25 -5.10 -5.97
C PHE A 76 -9.24 -5.96 -6.75
N GLU A 77 -9.47 -7.22 -6.36
CA GLU A 77 -10.43 -8.12 -7.03
C GLU A 77 -11.88 -7.63 -6.91
N HIS A 78 -12.18 -6.83 -5.89
CA HIS A 78 -13.51 -6.27 -5.66
C HIS A 78 -13.75 -4.92 -6.35
N LEU A 79 -12.76 -4.37 -7.07
CA LEU A 79 -12.89 -3.06 -7.72
C LEU A 79 -13.24 -3.19 -9.21
N SER A 80 -14.24 -2.42 -9.65
CA SER A 80 -14.49 -2.17 -11.06
C SER A 80 -13.78 -0.89 -11.50
N PHE A 81 -12.96 -0.98 -12.55
CA PHE A 81 -12.25 0.18 -13.10
C PHE A 81 -13.08 0.81 -14.21
N ILE A 82 -13.42 2.08 -14.05
CA ILE A 82 -14.20 2.85 -15.02
C ILE A 82 -13.26 3.54 -16.02
N ASP A 83 -12.14 4.09 -15.52
CA ASP A 83 -11.16 4.82 -16.33
C ASP A 83 -10.00 3.91 -16.81
N LYS A 84 -9.59 4.10 -18.07
CA LYS A 84 -8.57 3.26 -18.72
C LYS A 84 -7.17 3.51 -18.16
N ASP A 85 -6.82 4.76 -17.86
CA ASP A 85 -5.50 5.13 -17.37
C ASP A 85 -5.35 4.69 -15.91
N GLU A 86 -6.40 4.87 -15.11
CA GLU A 86 -6.50 4.35 -13.75
C GLU A 86 -6.32 2.82 -13.73
N LYS A 87 -7.02 2.11 -14.64
CA LYS A 87 -6.89 0.66 -14.78
C LYS A 87 -5.46 0.25 -15.08
N GLU A 88 -4.77 0.92 -15.99
CA GLU A 88 -3.39 0.56 -16.35
C GLU A 88 -2.42 0.74 -15.18
N ILE A 89 -2.52 1.87 -14.47
CA ILE A 89 -1.68 2.16 -13.31
C ILE A 89 -1.90 1.10 -12.21
N LYS A 90 -3.16 0.78 -11.91
CA LYS A 90 -3.50 -0.21 -10.89
C LYS A 90 -3.09 -1.62 -11.29
N GLN A 91 -3.22 -1.98 -12.57
CA GLN A 91 -2.73 -3.27 -13.07
C GLN A 91 -1.22 -3.43 -12.95
N LYS A 92 -0.43 -2.37 -13.16
CA LYS A 92 1.02 -2.41 -12.93
C LYS A 92 1.34 -2.75 -11.47
N LEU A 93 0.66 -2.09 -10.53
CA LEU A 93 0.80 -2.35 -9.10
C LEU A 93 0.40 -3.80 -8.75
N ILE A 94 -0.74 -4.28 -9.26
CA ILE A 94 -1.22 -5.66 -9.04
C ILE A 94 -0.17 -6.68 -9.49
N ARG A 95 0.41 -6.50 -10.69
CA ARG A 95 1.45 -7.40 -11.22
C ARG A 95 2.71 -7.41 -10.35
N GLU A 96 3.15 -6.24 -9.88
CA GLU A 96 4.30 -6.13 -8.97
C GLU A 96 4.05 -6.88 -7.67
N ILE A 97 2.85 -6.70 -7.08
CA ILE A 97 2.44 -7.40 -5.85
C ILE A 97 2.43 -8.93 -6.06
N GLN A 98 1.83 -9.42 -7.15
CA GLN A 98 1.78 -10.85 -7.48
C GLN A 98 3.18 -11.45 -7.62
N HIS A 99 4.06 -10.79 -8.36
CA HIS A 99 5.45 -11.22 -8.55
C HIS A 99 6.21 -11.29 -7.21
N VAL A 100 6.05 -10.27 -6.37
CA VAL A 100 6.70 -10.22 -5.06
C VAL A 100 6.16 -11.31 -4.12
N LEU A 101 4.85 -11.55 -4.09
CA LEU A 101 4.27 -12.62 -3.27
C LEU A 101 4.75 -14.01 -3.67
N GLN A 102 4.91 -14.28 -4.96
CA GLN A 102 5.51 -15.53 -5.44
C GLN A 102 6.95 -15.68 -4.92
N SER A 103 7.74 -14.59 -4.97
CA SER A 103 9.14 -14.59 -4.52
C SER A 103 9.32 -14.77 -3.00
N ILE A 104 8.30 -14.43 -2.20
CA ILE A 104 8.34 -14.57 -0.73
C ILE A 104 7.83 -15.93 -0.27
N SER A 105 7.04 -16.61 -1.11
CA SER A 105 6.47 -17.93 -0.82
C SER A 105 7.38 -19.09 -1.22
N THR A 106 8.50 -18.80 -1.90
CA THR A 106 9.53 -19.76 -2.31
C THR A 106 10.71 -19.67 -1.35
#